data_AF-A0A6M3LXC3-F1
#
_entry.id   AF-A0A6M3LXC3-F1
#
_cell.length_a   1.000
_cell.length_b   1.000
_cell.length_c   1.000
_cell.angle_alpha   90.00
_cell.angle_beta   90.00
_cell.angle_gamma   90.00
#
_symmetry.space_group_name_H-M   'P 1'
#
loop_
_entity.id
_entity.type
_entity.pdbx_description
1 polymer ?
#
loop_
_entity_poly.entity_id
_entity_poly.type
_entity_poly.pdbx_seq_one_letter_code
_entity_poly.pdbx_strand_id
1 'polypeptide(L)'
;KMWEFDPEKSAKYYEELSYEELKFDKFRLDEEYEEQPRLYDKWSKWWGRALLLRKRAEDDLERIKGQVDLDIRKDPRKHGLTPDDKGKVMESAIKAAVLIDEEVLAVQDEFYRAYALAKALESSVKSFEQRKELLRGEGDLWVNKYYSDISIREKATIEETKEEIERDLQEHKRRGIS
;
A
#
# COMPACT_ATOMS: atom_id res chain seq x y z
N LYS A 1 15.10 12.69 -21.37
CA LYS A 1 15.74 12.09 -20.18
C LYS A 1 14.63 11.50 -19.34
N MET A 2 14.48 10.17 -19.39
CA MET A 2 13.46 9.43 -18.66
C MET A 2 13.89 9.44 -17.19
N TRP A 3 13.15 10.17 -16.37
CA TRP A 3 13.27 10.37 -14.93
C TRP A 3 14.15 9.33 -14.23
N GLU A 4 15.29 9.77 -13.69
CA GLU A 4 16.06 9.01 -12.70
C GLU A 4 15.14 8.80 -11.50
N PHE A 5 14.72 7.54 -11.32
CA PHE A 5 13.85 7.14 -10.24
C PHE A 5 14.65 7.15 -8.94
N ASP A 6 14.52 8.21 -8.17
CA ASP A 6 15.04 8.33 -6.80
C ASP A 6 13.95 7.79 -5.84
N PRO A 7 14.14 6.61 -5.22
CA PRO A 7 13.12 5.99 -4.36
C PRO A 7 12.75 6.85 -3.14
N GLU A 8 13.71 7.61 -2.58
CA GLU A 8 13.48 8.43 -1.38
C GLU A 8 12.67 9.67 -1.70
N LYS A 9 13.04 10.38 -2.77
CA LYS A 9 12.22 11.50 -3.26
C LYS A 9 10.87 11.03 -3.71
N SER A 10 10.80 9.85 -4.34
CA SER A 10 9.56 9.25 -4.82
C SER A 10 8.60 8.97 -3.67
N ALA A 11 9.05 8.34 -2.58
CA ALA A 11 8.16 7.96 -1.48
C ALA A 11 7.45 9.19 -0.86
N LYS A 12 8.23 10.22 -0.48
CA LYS A 12 7.66 11.46 0.08
C LYS A 12 6.79 12.20 -0.94
N TYR A 13 7.22 12.22 -2.21
CA TYR A 13 6.46 12.84 -3.29
C TYR A 13 5.12 12.15 -3.52
N TYR A 14 5.04 10.82 -3.42
CA TYR A 14 3.80 10.08 -3.62
C TYR A 14 2.83 10.18 -2.43
N GLU A 15 3.32 10.31 -1.20
CA GLU A 15 2.47 10.58 -0.03
C GLU A 15 1.72 11.91 -0.20
N GLU A 16 2.44 12.99 -0.49
CA GLU A 16 1.87 14.34 -0.61
C GLU A 16 0.98 14.50 -1.85
N LEU A 17 1.36 13.92 -3.00
CA LEU A 17 0.57 14.04 -4.24
C LEU A 17 -0.77 13.31 -4.15
N SER A 18 -0.82 12.16 -3.45
CA SER A 18 -2.05 11.36 -3.39
C SER A 18 -3.18 12.12 -2.70
N TYR A 19 -2.89 12.86 -1.63
CA TYR A 19 -3.93 13.50 -0.83
C TYR A 19 -4.63 14.64 -1.58
N GLU A 20 -3.89 15.48 -2.28
CA GLU A 20 -4.49 16.58 -3.06
C GLU A 20 -5.27 16.06 -4.27
N GLU A 21 -4.78 15.01 -4.96
CA GLU A 21 -5.51 14.38 -6.07
C GLU A 21 -6.74 13.58 -5.61
N LEU A 22 -6.82 13.20 -4.33
CA LEU A 22 -8.00 12.53 -3.76
C LEU A 22 -9.15 13.48 -3.45
N LYS A 23 -8.86 14.77 -3.22
CA LYS A 23 -9.92 15.77 -3.04
C LYS A 23 -10.73 15.91 -4.33
N PHE A 24 -11.98 16.31 -4.18
CA PHE A 24 -12.86 16.62 -5.31
C PHE A 24 -13.76 17.80 -4.96
N ASP A 25 -14.09 18.60 -5.97
CA ASP A 25 -15.03 19.69 -5.84
C ASP A 25 -16.47 19.19 -6.04
N LYS A 26 -17.24 19.17 -4.95
CA LYS A 26 -18.65 18.77 -4.97
C LYS A 26 -19.57 19.68 -5.80
N PHE A 27 -19.09 20.85 -6.22
CA PHE A 27 -19.86 21.76 -7.07
C PHE A 27 -19.55 21.57 -8.57
N ARG A 28 -18.62 20.68 -8.92
CA ARG A 28 -18.19 20.37 -10.31
C ARG A 28 -18.15 18.87 -10.54
N LEU A 29 -19.18 18.16 -10.07
CA LEU A 29 -19.19 16.70 -10.05
C LEU A 29 -19.03 16.09 -11.45
N ASP A 30 -19.61 16.70 -12.47
CA ASP A 30 -19.46 16.30 -13.87
C ASP A 30 -18.00 16.19 -14.28
N GLU A 31 -17.20 17.23 -14.02
CA GLU A 31 -15.77 17.23 -14.30
C GLU A 31 -15.03 16.21 -13.43
N GLU A 32 -15.40 16.09 -12.15
CA GLU A 32 -14.78 15.14 -11.23
C GLU A 32 -15.02 13.68 -11.62
N TYR A 33 -16.19 13.38 -12.20
CA TYR A 33 -16.52 12.08 -12.76
C TYR A 33 -15.73 11.76 -14.03
N GLU A 34 -15.52 12.75 -14.90
CA GLU A 34 -14.69 12.59 -16.10
C GLU A 34 -13.21 12.41 -15.74
N GLU A 35 -12.75 13.08 -14.69
CA GLU A 35 -11.37 13.04 -14.22
C GLU A 35 -11.03 11.75 -13.45
N GLN A 36 -11.99 11.16 -12.73
CA GLN A 36 -11.79 9.97 -11.91
C GLN A 36 -11.13 8.77 -12.65
N PRO A 37 -11.57 8.36 -13.86
CA PRO A 37 -10.89 7.32 -14.64
C PRO A 37 -9.45 7.68 -15.00
N ARG A 38 -9.16 8.96 -15.29
CA ARG A 38 -7.82 9.44 -15.64
C ARG A 38 -6.87 9.32 -14.46
N LEU A 39 -7.31 9.72 -13.27
CA LEU A 39 -6.53 9.56 -12.03
C LEU A 39 -6.28 8.08 -11.74
N TYR A 40 -7.32 7.24 -11.81
CA TYR A 40 -7.18 5.81 -11.56
C TYR A 40 -6.19 5.15 -12.53
N ASP A 41 -6.26 5.44 -13.83
CA ASP A 41 -5.33 4.92 -14.83
C ASP A 41 -3.89 5.38 -14.56
N LYS A 42 -3.69 6.67 -14.25
CA LYS A 42 -2.37 7.22 -13.89
C LYS A 42 -1.75 6.45 -12.72
N TRP A 43 -2.48 6.30 -11.61
CA TRP A 43 -1.95 5.64 -10.41
C TRP A 43 -1.80 4.13 -10.59
N SER A 44 -2.69 3.48 -11.35
CA SER A 44 -2.57 2.07 -11.70
C SER A 44 -1.32 1.78 -12.54
N LYS A 45 -0.99 2.66 -13.49
CA LYS A 45 0.26 2.56 -14.28
C LYS A 45 1.50 2.70 -13.40
N TRP A 46 1.50 3.63 -12.46
CA TRP A 46 2.60 3.78 -11.50
C TRP A 46 2.75 2.56 -10.62
N TRP A 47 1.64 2.04 -10.09
CA TRP A 47 1.64 0.82 -9.30
C TRP A 47 2.20 -0.38 -10.09
N GLY A 48 1.78 -0.56 -11.33
CA GLY A 48 2.32 -1.61 -12.21
C GLY A 48 3.83 -1.51 -12.43
N ARG A 49 4.36 -0.29 -12.60
CA ARG A 49 5.82 -0.05 -12.69
C ARG A 49 6.54 -0.40 -11.38
N ALA A 50 5.97 -0.04 -10.24
CA ALA A 50 6.55 -0.35 -8.94
C ALA A 50 6.54 -1.86 -8.65
N LEU A 51 5.50 -2.59 -9.09
CA LEU A 51 5.47 -4.06 -9.00
C LEU A 51 6.60 -4.70 -9.81
N LEU A 52 6.87 -4.20 -11.02
CA LEU A 52 8.00 -4.66 -11.83
C LEU A 52 9.35 -4.36 -11.16
N LEU A 53 9.51 -3.16 -10.61
CA LEU A 53 10.72 -2.78 -9.89
C LEU A 53 10.96 -3.69 -8.68
N ARG A 54 9.92 -3.90 -7.88
CA ARG A 54 9.94 -4.82 -6.73
C ARG A 54 10.35 -6.22 -7.16
N LYS A 55 9.79 -6.73 -8.26
CA LYS A 55 10.11 -8.07 -8.75
C LYS A 55 11.58 -8.18 -9.17
N ARG A 56 12.11 -7.18 -9.88
CA ARG A 56 13.53 -7.14 -10.25
C ARG A 56 14.44 -7.13 -9.03
N ALA A 57 14.13 -6.30 -8.03
CA ALA A 57 14.92 -6.23 -6.80
C ALA A 57 14.86 -7.54 -6.00
N GLU A 58 13.73 -8.26 -6.02
CA GLU A 58 13.60 -9.60 -5.45
C GLU A 58 14.52 -10.60 -6.15
N ASP A 59 14.48 -10.64 -7.49
CA ASP A 59 15.30 -11.54 -8.30
C ASP A 59 16.80 -11.24 -8.11
N ASP A 60 17.18 -9.96 -8.02
CA ASP A 60 18.56 -9.55 -7.74
C ASP A 60 19.01 -9.95 -6.33
N LEU A 61 18.14 -9.80 -5.32
CA LEU A 61 18.44 -10.24 -3.96
C LEU A 61 18.69 -11.75 -3.89
N GLU A 62 17.86 -12.55 -4.56
CA GLU A 62 18.04 -14.01 -4.64
C GLU A 62 19.34 -14.38 -5.35
N ARG A 63 19.64 -13.71 -6.48
CA ARG A 63 20.86 -13.91 -7.25
C ARG A 63 22.11 -13.62 -6.42
N ILE A 64 22.14 -12.49 -5.72
CA ILE A 64 23.29 -12.08 -4.90
C ILE A 64 23.46 -12.99 -3.69
N LYS A 65 22.38 -13.37 -3.00
CA LYS A 65 22.43 -14.38 -1.94
C LYS A 65 23.04 -15.70 -2.41
N GLY A 66 22.66 -16.17 -3.60
CA GLY A 66 23.24 -17.37 -4.21
C GLY A 66 24.73 -17.22 -4.53
N GLN A 67 25.14 -16.05 -5.03
CA GLN A 67 26.54 -15.76 -5.34
C GLN A 67 27.41 -15.74 -4.07
N VAL A 68 26.93 -15.10 -2.99
CA VAL A 68 27.62 -15.03 -1.71
C VAL A 68 27.67 -16.40 -1.02
N ASP A 69 26.59 -17.19 -1.04
CA ASP A 69 26.60 -18.58 -0.54
C ASP A 69 27.67 -19.42 -1.25
N LEU A 70 27.77 -19.30 -2.58
CA LEU A 70 28.81 -19.98 -3.36
C LEU A 70 30.22 -19.48 -3.03
N ASP A 71 30.42 -18.18 -2.79
CA ASP A 71 31.72 -17.62 -2.39
C ASP A 71 32.15 -18.13 -1.01
N ILE A 72 31.22 -18.12 -0.03
CA ILE A 72 31.45 -18.65 1.32
C ILE A 72 31.82 -20.13 1.26
N ARG A 73 31.17 -20.92 0.42
CA ARG A 73 31.50 -22.36 0.27
C ARG A 73 32.87 -22.58 -0.35
N LYS A 74 33.31 -21.69 -1.24
CA LYS A 74 34.63 -21.76 -1.88
C LYS A 74 35.75 -21.36 -0.94
N ASP A 75 35.54 -20.30 -0.15
CA ASP A 75 36.51 -19.81 0.83
C ASP A 75 35.83 -19.33 2.12
N PRO A 76 35.50 -20.24 3.04
CA PRO A 76 34.78 -19.85 4.25
C PRO A 76 35.58 -18.96 5.20
N ARG A 77 36.91 -19.05 5.14
CA ARG A 77 37.80 -18.32 6.05
C ARG A 77 37.80 -16.82 5.75
N LYS A 78 37.68 -16.45 4.46
CA LYS A 78 37.50 -15.05 4.01
C LYS A 78 36.26 -14.41 4.64
N HIS A 79 35.24 -15.22 4.92
CA HIS A 79 33.96 -14.81 5.49
C HIS A 79 33.89 -15.02 7.02
N GLY A 80 35.04 -15.19 7.68
CA GLY A 80 35.13 -15.33 9.14
C GLY A 80 34.62 -16.68 9.68
N LEU A 81 34.37 -17.67 8.81
CA LEU A 81 33.94 -19.00 9.23
C LEU A 81 35.15 -19.91 9.40
N THR A 82 35.17 -20.62 10.53
CA THR A 82 36.20 -21.64 10.80
C THR A 82 35.68 -23.00 10.39
N PRO A 83 36.27 -23.66 9.37
CA PRO A 83 35.91 -25.03 9.03
C PRO A 83 36.27 -26.01 10.16
N ASP A 84 35.53 -27.10 10.27
CA ASP A 84 35.83 -28.21 11.17
C ASP A 84 37.12 -28.94 10.76
N ASP A 85 37.50 -29.97 11.53
CA ASP A 85 38.70 -30.79 11.28
C ASP A 85 38.70 -31.47 9.90
N LYS A 86 37.54 -31.55 9.24
CA LYS A 86 37.37 -32.13 7.89
C LYS A 86 37.23 -31.05 6.81
N GLY A 87 37.45 -29.78 7.15
CA GLY A 87 37.33 -28.66 6.24
C GLY A 87 35.88 -28.28 5.89
N LYS A 88 34.89 -28.75 6.66
CA LYS A 88 33.47 -28.48 6.42
C LYS A 88 32.97 -27.36 7.32
N VAL A 89 32.05 -26.56 6.80
CA VAL A 89 31.35 -25.53 7.56
C VAL A 89 29.90 -25.94 7.76
N MET A 90 29.34 -25.61 8.92
CA MET A 90 27.95 -25.90 9.23
C MET A 90 27.02 -25.06 8.34
N GLU A 91 25.99 -25.68 7.75
CA GLU A 91 25.03 -25.00 6.88
C GLU A 91 24.34 -23.80 7.56
N SER A 92 24.09 -23.88 8.87
CA SER A 92 23.53 -22.75 9.63
C SER A 92 24.52 -21.57 9.72
N ALA A 93 25.82 -21.83 9.81
CA ALA A 93 26.84 -20.79 9.85
C ALA A 93 26.99 -20.11 8.49
N ILE A 94 26.89 -20.87 7.38
CA ILE A 94 26.86 -20.31 6.02
C ILE A 94 25.65 -19.40 5.85
N LYS A 95 24.44 -19.88 6.21
CA LYS A 95 23.22 -19.07 6.13
C LYS A 95 23.31 -17.79 6.96
N ALA A 96 23.87 -17.86 8.16
CA ALA A 96 24.07 -16.69 9.00
C ALA A 96 25.05 -15.69 8.36
N ALA A 97 26.15 -16.17 7.78
CA ALA A 97 27.12 -15.33 7.08
C ALA A 97 26.51 -14.62 5.85
N VAL A 98 25.73 -15.33 5.03
CA VAL A 98 25.01 -14.74 3.89
C VAL A 98 24.08 -13.62 4.34
N LEU A 99 23.40 -13.76 5.48
CA LEU A 99 22.43 -12.77 5.96
C LEU A 99 23.07 -11.46 6.45
N ILE A 100 24.33 -11.49 6.87
CA ILE A 100 25.05 -10.31 7.39
C ILE A 100 26.07 -9.76 6.38
N ASP A 101 26.19 -10.37 5.21
CA ASP A 101 27.06 -9.92 4.15
C ASP A 101 26.64 -8.52 3.65
N GLU A 102 27.60 -7.61 3.51
CA GLU A 102 27.33 -6.20 3.18
C GLU A 102 26.66 -6.04 1.81
N GLU A 103 27.00 -6.87 0.82
CA GLU A 103 26.41 -6.82 -0.51
C GLU A 103 24.97 -7.32 -0.47
N VAL A 104 24.71 -8.39 0.27
CA VAL A 104 23.34 -8.90 0.49
C VAL A 104 22.49 -7.86 1.21
N LEU A 105 23.01 -7.22 2.26
CA LEU A 105 22.30 -6.20 3.03
C LEU A 105 21.96 -4.97 2.16
N ALA A 106 22.87 -4.53 1.30
CA ALA A 106 22.64 -3.41 0.39
C ALA A 106 21.50 -3.70 -0.58
N VAL A 107 21.52 -4.85 -1.26
CA VAL A 107 20.46 -5.24 -2.21
C VAL A 107 19.14 -5.55 -1.49
N GLN A 108 19.20 -6.02 -0.26
CA GLN A 108 18.02 -6.23 0.57
C GLN A 108 17.34 -4.90 0.92
N ASP A 109 18.09 -3.84 1.21
CA ASP A 109 17.53 -2.50 1.42
C ASP A 109 16.84 -1.97 0.15
N GLU A 110 17.45 -2.15 -1.02
CA GLU A 110 16.84 -1.80 -2.31
C GLU A 110 15.52 -2.55 -2.55
N PHE A 111 15.49 -3.85 -2.27
CA PHE A 111 14.27 -4.65 -2.32
C PHE A 111 13.19 -4.09 -1.39
N TYR A 112 13.53 -3.76 -0.15
CA TYR A 112 12.57 -3.21 0.80
C TYR A 112 12.03 -1.84 0.38
N ARG A 113 12.87 -0.97 -0.18
CA ARG A 113 12.42 0.32 -0.75
C ARG A 113 11.45 0.11 -1.91
N ALA A 114 11.76 -0.79 -2.83
CA ALA A 114 10.88 -1.12 -3.95
C ALA A 114 9.56 -1.76 -3.49
N TYR A 115 9.62 -2.61 -2.47
CA TYR A 115 8.44 -3.20 -1.83
C TYR A 115 7.55 -2.14 -1.19
N ALA A 116 8.13 -1.24 -0.39
CA ALA A 116 7.42 -0.16 0.29
C ALA A 116 6.71 0.76 -0.72
N LEU A 117 7.40 1.15 -1.78
CA LEU A 117 6.83 1.93 -2.87
C LEU A 117 5.63 1.22 -3.52
N ALA A 118 5.78 -0.05 -3.87
CA ALA A 118 4.70 -0.83 -4.49
C ALA A 118 3.47 -0.90 -3.56
N LYS A 119 3.67 -0.99 -2.24
CA LYS A 119 2.60 -0.95 -1.25
C LYS A 119 1.96 0.43 -1.10
N ALA A 120 2.74 1.50 -1.11
CA ALA A 120 2.20 2.86 -1.07
C ALA A 120 1.31 3.15 -2.29
N LEU A 121 1.75 2.75 -3.49
CA LEU A 121 0.98 2.91 -4.72
C LEU A 121 -0.25 2.00 -4.78
N GLU A 122 -0.16 0.77 -4.25
CA GLU A 122 -1.33 -0.10 -4.08
C GLU A 122 -2.40 0.59 -3.22
N SER A 123 -2.00 1.18 -2.09
CA SER A 123 -2.91 1.94 -1.22
C SER A 123 -3.51 3.15 -1.93
N SER A 124 -2.70 3.87 -2.72
CA SER A 124 -3.17 5.03 -3.50
C SER A 124 -4.27 4.62 -4.51
N VAL A 125 -4.06 3.54 -5.25
CA VAL A 125 -5.08 3.00 -6.18
C VAL A 125 -6.38 2.67 -5.45
N LYS A 126 -6.30 2.02 -4.28
CA LYS A 126 -7.48 1.73 -3.44
C LYS A 126 -8.18 3.00 -2.96
N SER A 127 -7.43 4.05 -2.61
CA SER A 127 -8.02 5.34 -2.25
C SER A 127 -8.78 5.97 -3.42
N PHE A 128 -8.30 5.82 -4.65
CA PHE A 128 -9.08 6.27 -5.82
C PHE A 128 -10.33 5.42 -6.06
N GLU A 129 -10.32 4.12 -5.74
CA GLU A 129 -11.54 3.31 -5.76
C GLU A 129 -12.57 3.80 -4.74
N GLN A 130 -12.11 4.16 -3.54
CA GLN A 130 -12.97 4.77 -2.52
C GLN A 130 -13.50 6.13 -2.97
N ARG A 131 -12.65 6.99 -3.56
CA ARG A 131 -13.05 8.29 -4.12
C ARG A 131 -14.19 8.15 -5.13
N LYS A 132 -14.16 7.12 -5.99
CA LYS A 132 -15.24 6.83 -6.94
C LYS A 132 -16.57 6.54 -6.24
N GLU A 133 -16.57 5.77 -5.15
CA GLU A 133 -17.79 5.49 -4.39
C GLU A 133 -18.28 6.74 -3.63
N LEU A 134 -17.37 7.58 -3.14
CA LEU A 134 -17.72 8.87 -2.54
C LEU A 134 -18.35 9.84 -3.54
N LEU A 135 -17.80 9.94 -4.77
CA LEU A 135 -18.38 10.72 -5.85
C LEU A 135 -19.80 10.25 -6.18
N ARG A 136 -20.02 8.93 -6.19
CA ARG A 136 -21.36 8.32 -6.34
C ARG A 136 -22.31 8.80 -5.26
N GLY A 137 -21.90 8.66 -4.00
CA GLY A 137 -22.71 9.12 -2.86
C GLY A 137 -23.04 10.61 -2.93
N GLU A 138 -22.08 11.46 -3.30
CA GLU A 138 -22.31 12.89 -3.45
C GLU A 138 -23.33 13.19 -4.57
N GLY A 139 -23.21 12.51 -5.71
CA GLY A 139 -24.19 12.59 -6.80
C GLY A 139 -25.61 12.21 -6.34
N ASP A 140 -25.74 11.13 -5.57
CA ASP A 140 -27.01 10.70 -5.02
C ASP A 140 -27.62 11.74 -4.06
N LEU A 141 -26.80 12.38 -3.21
CA LEU A 141 -27.26 13.46 -2.33
C LEU A 141 -27.82 14.65 -3.11
N TRP A 142 -27.16 15.02 -4.22
CA TRP A 142 -27.65 16.09 -5.10
C TRP A 142 -28.96 15.72 -5.79
N VAL A 143 -29.07 14.51 -6.37
CA VAL A 143 -30.28 14.03 -7.04
C VAL A 143 -31.46 13.97 -6.06
N ASN A 144 -31.22 13.53 -4.83
CA ASN A 144 -32.22 13.43 -3.78
C ASN A 144 -32.54 14.77 -3.10
N LYS A 145 -32.05 15.89 -3.64
CA LYS A 145 -32.31 17.25 -3.12
C LYS A 145 -31.89 17.46 -1.67
N TYR A 146 -30.97 16.63 -1.15
CA TYR A 146 -30.51 16.68 0.23
C TYR A 146 -29.97 18.07 0.61
N TYR A 147 -29.36 18.79 -0.35
CA TYR A 147 -28.83 20.13 -0.11
C TYR A 147 -29.87 21.26 -0.22
N SER A 148 -30.97 21.03 -0.92
CA SER A 148 -31.96 22.07 -1.22
C SER A 148 -33.26 21.96 -0.42
N ASP A 149 -33.58 20.78 0.13
CA ASP A 149 -34.82 20.54 0.86
C ASP A 149 -34.55 20.17 2.33
N ILE A 150 -34.89 21.10 3.23
CA ILE A 150 -34.70 20.95 4.68
C ILE A 150 -35.53 19.78 5.22
N SER A 151 -36.72 19.53 4.65
CA SER A 151 -37.62 18.48 5.14
C SER A 151 -37.06 17.07 4.91
N ILE A 152 -36.24 16.89 3.87
CA ILE A 152 -35.56 15.63 3.58
C ILE A 152 -34.46 15.37 4.62
N ARG A 153 -33.73 16.40 5.04
CA ARG A 153 -32.73 16.29 6.12
C ARG A 153 -33.38 15.94 7.45
N GLU A 154 -34.45 16.65 7.82
CA GLU A 154 -35.16 16.39 9.07
C GLU A 154 -35.72 14.96 9.13
N LYS A 155 -36.26 14.45 8.01
CA LYS A 155 -36.70 13.05 7.91
C LYS A 155 -35.56 12.05 8.08
N ALA A 156 -34.44 12.26 7.39
CA ALA A 156 -33.27 11.38 7.51
C ALA A 156 -32.76 11.32 8.95
N THR A 157 -32.65 12.46 9.65
CA THR A 157 -32.24 12.51 11.06
C THR A 157 -33.24 11.78 11.97
N ILE A 158 -34.55 11.91 11.72
CA ILE A 158 -35.58 11.22 12.51
C ILE A 158 -35.51 9.70 12.29
N GLU A 159 -35.26 9.25 11.06
CA GLU A 159 -35.13 7.83 10.72
C GLU A 159 -33.88 7.20 11.38
N GLU A 160 -32.73 7.85 11.28
CA GLU A 160 -31.49 7.42 11.96
C GLU A 160 -31.70 7.31 13.47
N THR A 161 -32.34 8.32 14.08
CA THR A 161 -32.64 8.32 15.52
C THR A 161 -33.56 7.16 15.89
N LYS A 162 -34.55 6.83 15.05
CA LYS A 162 -35.45 5.68 15.28
C LYS A 162 -34.72 4.34 15.20
N GLU A 163 -33.83 4.17 14.22
CA GLU A 163 -33.04 2.95 14.07
C GLU A 163 -32.02 2.75 15.21
N GLU A 164 -31.46 3.84 15.74
CA GLU A 164 -30.61 3.81 16.94
C GLU A 164 -31.43 3.38 18.17
N ILE A 165 -32.60 3.98 18.38
CA ILE A 165 -33.51 3.59 19.47
C ILE A 165 -33.95 2.13 19.34
N GLU A 166 -34.25 1.65 18.13
CA GLU A 166 -34.60 0.24 17.90
C GLU A 166 -33.45 -0.71 18.17
N ARG A 167 -32.20 -0.36 17.78
CA ARG A 167 -31.01 -1.14 18.12
C ARG A 167 -30.78 -1.21 19.62
N ASP A 168 -30.89 -0.09 20.33
CA ASP A 168 -30.75 -0.04 21.78
C ASP A 168 -31.82 -0.87 22.49
N LEU A 169 -33.07 -0.81 22.01
CA LEU A 169 -34.17 -1.64 22.52
C LEU A 169 -33.92 -3.14 22.28
N GLN A 170 -33.35 -3.52 21.14
CA GLN A 170 -32.98 -4.90 20.85
C GLN A 170 -31.80 -5.39 21.69
N GLU A 171 -30.80 -4.54 21.93
CA GLU A 171 -29.69 -4.85 22.84
C GLU A 171 -30.15 -4.98 24.29
N HIS A 172 -31.04 -4.10 24.77
CA HIS A 172 -31.62 -4.21 26.11
C HIS A 172 -32.43 -5.49 26.30
N LYS A 173 -33.22 -5.89 25.29
CA LYS A 173 -33.93 -7.19 25.29
C LYS A 173 -32.97 -8.38 25.30
N ARG A 174 -31.83 -8.29 24.60
CA ARG A 174 -30.79 -9.34 24.60
C ARG A 174 -30.00 -9.42 25.90
N ARG A 175 -29.81 -8.30 26.61
CA ARG A 175 -29.05 -8.22 27.87
C ARG A 175 -29.85 -8.64 29.11
N GLY A 176 -31.15 -8.94 28.98
CA GLY A 176 -31.91 -9.69 29.96
C GLY A 176 -31.95 -9.07 31.36
N ILE A 177 -32.70 -7.99 31.52
CA ILE A 177 -33.36 -7.71 32.80
C ILE A 177 -34.76 -8.31 32.65
N SER A 178 -34.88 -9.56 33.13
CA SER A 178 -36.17 -10.16 33.51
C SER A 178 -36.72 -9.49 34.76
#